data_AF-A0A8X7RRV1-F1
#
_entry.id   AF-A0A8X7RRV1-F1
#
_cell.length_a   1.000
_cell.length_b   1.000
_cell.length_c   1.000
_cell.angle_alpha   90.00
_cell.angle_beta   90.00
_cell.angle_gamma   90.00
#
_symmetry.space_group_name_H-M   'P 1'
#
loop_
_entity.id
_entity.type
_entity.pdbx_description
1 polymer ?
#
loop_
_entity_poly.entity_id
_entity_poly.type
_entity_poly.pdbx_seq_one_letter_code
_entity_poly.pdbx_strand_id
1 'polypeptide(L)'
;MASPETSLLPIDIIEEIFCRIPIEYLTQFKLTYCKQWHALLKDKRFIYKYLDLVQERFIRIDHTVQIINPLQGARSSSPIPEEFHNISEISTTVHCDGLLVCRCNETRTRRCKLAVWNPFLKHIKWIKPLGFYSVNDFYGIGYNNVSRDEYKILRIFEGELEDDEIAVIGPCEPVIQIYDFKTNAWRIIVDVATLDWSIDPPCKGVSIKGNMYWVAHWNKKPELFILCFDFSTETFKVVCNVPFQCSVLDTASLSSFRGDRLSLLHQREETTKIEVWVTNTLNGDDVVSWEKYLNVTNPDLPTLHTDHDLAHPSYFVDKNDSIIVWCEEVMEDEAADDYVCVSVYEISKYGTAKKVVETGRCNLGNYDRSFVCGHVYLPSLVPVPE
;
A
#
# COMPACT_ATOMS: atom_id res chain seq x y z
N MET A 1 37.19 47.55 -1.03
CA MET A 1 36.80 46.17 -1.36
C MET A 1 35.63 45.83 -0.47
N ALA A 2 34.39 45.99 -0.97
CA ALA A 2 33.21 45.52 -0.28
C ALA A 2 32.98 44.07 -0.73
N SER A 3 32.94 43.14 0.22
CA SER A 3 32.46 41.78 -0.01
C SER A 3 31.01 41.84 -0.47
N PRO A 4 30.57 41.07 -1.47
CA PRO A 4 29.15 40.88 -1.69
C PRO A 4 28.67 39.99 -0.55
N GLU A 5 28.01 40.57 0.45
CA GLU A 5 27.13 39.81 1.33
C GLU A 5 26.01 39.27 0.45
N THR A 6 26.21 38.08 -0.12
CA THR A 6 25.12 37.29 -0.67
C THR A 6 24.21 36.95 0.50
N SER A 7 23.08 37.64 0.59
CA SER A 7 21.99 37.33 1.51
C SER A 7 21.50 35.91 1.23
N LEU A 8 22.13 34.92 1.87
CA LEU A 8 21.67 33.55 1.85
C LEU A 8 20.39 33.51 2.68
N LEU A 9 19.29 33.11 2.06
CA LEU A 9 18.06 32.77 2.78
C LEU A 9 18.40 31.80 3.93
N PRO A 10 17.91 32.04 5.16
CA PRO A 10 18.12 31.11 6.26
C PRO A 10 17.64 29.71 5.90
N ILE A 11 18.34 28.68 6.41
CA ILE A 11 18.02 27.28 6.09
C ILE A 11 16.59 26.90 6.45
N ASP A 12 16.08 27.45 7.56
CA ASP A 12 14.71 27.20 8.02
C ASP A 12 13.67 27.70 7.02
N ILE A 13 13.92 28.85 6.37
CA ILE A 13 13.03 29.39 5.33
C ILE A 13 13.11 28.53 4.06
N ILE A 14 14.30 28.05 3.70
CA ILE A 14 14.48 27.14 2.56
C ILE A 14 13.73 25.82 2.82
N GLU A 15 13.80 25.31 4.04
CA GLU A 15 13.07 24.12 4.46
C GLU A 15 11.56 24.28 4.31
N GLU A 16 11.01 25.41 4.80
CA GLU A 16 9.58 25.72 4.64
C GLU A 16 9.16 25.87 3.17
N ILE A 17 10.01 26.46 2.34
CA ILE A 17 9.77 26.56 0.90
C ILE A 17 9.72 25.15 0.30
N PHE A 18 10.71 24.30 0.59
CA PHE A 18 10.78 22.95 0.05
C PHE A 18 9.60 22.07 0.50
N CYS A 19 9.11 22.22 1.74
CA CYS A 19 7.91 21.55 2.23
C CYS A 19 6.63 21.89 1.44
N ARG A 20 6.59 23.01 0.71
CA ARG A 20 5.43 23.41 -0.11
C ARG A 20 5.56 23.04 -1.58
N ILE A 21 6.73 22.57 -2.00
CA ILE A 21 7.00 22.22 -3.38
C ILE A 21 6.60 20.75 -3.62
N PRO A 22 5.86 20.44 -4.70
CA PRO A 22 5.58 19.06 -5.09
C PRO A 22 6.87 18.26 -5.31
N ILE A 23 6.86 17.00 -4.87
CA ILE A 23 8.07 16.19 -4.76
C ILE A 23 8.81 16.03 -6.10
N GLU A 24 8.09 16.05 -7.22
CA GLU A 24 8.63 15.98 -8.59
C GLU A 24 9.62 17.09 -8.92
N TYR A 25 9.41 18.28 -8.36
CA TYR A 25 10.30 19.40 -8.60
C TYR A 25 11.54 19.32 -7.70
N LEU A 26 11.44 18.69 -6.52
CA LEU A 26 12.57 18.52 -5.59
C LEU A 26 13.74 17.73 -6.20
N THR A 27 13.48 16.75 -7.08
CA THR A 27 14.54 16.03 -7.79
C THR A 27 15.22 16.85 -8.88
N GLN A 28 14.52 17.80 -9.50
CA GLN A 28 15.12 18.74 -10.45
C GLN A 28 16.07 19.71 -9.73
N PHE A 29 15.73 20.10 -8.49
CA PHE A 29 16.63 20.89 -7.65
C PHE A 29 17.90 20.13 -7.23
N LYS A 30 17.86 18.80 -7.06
CA LYS A 30 19.07 17.98 -6.78
C LYS A 30 20.15 18.12 -7.85
N LEU A 31 19.76 18.33 -9.11
CA LEU A 31 20.68 18.41 -10.25
C LEU A 31 21.27 19.81 -10.46
N THR A 32 20.71 20.84 -9.83
CA THR A 32 20.89 22.23 -10.28
C THR A 32 21.46 23.19 -9.21
N TYR A 33 21.54 22.80 -7.92
CA TYR A 33 21.84 23.77 -6.84
C TYR A 33 22.88 23.33 -5.78
N CYS A 34 23.30 24.31 -4.97
CA CYS A 34 24.37 24.30 -3.96
C CYS A 34 24.35 23.10 -2.98
N LYS A 35 25.54 22.68 -2.51
CA LYS A 35 25.77 21.57 -1.56
C LYS A 35 24.84 21.59 -0.33
N GLN A 36 24.46 22.77 0.13
CA GLN A 36 23.58 22.94 1.30
C GLN A 36 22.16 22.40 1.05
N TRP A 37 21.60 22.63 -0.13
CA TRP A 37 20.23 22.16 -0.45
C TRP A 37 20.21 20.64 -0.66
N HIS A 38 21.26 20.11 -1.28
CA HIS A 38 21.43 18.67 -1.41
C HIS A 38 21.57 17.97 -0.06
N ALA A 39 22.28 18.59 0.90
CA ALA A 39 22.36 18.08 2.26
C ALA A 39 20.99 18.09 2.96
N LEU A 40 20.20 19.16 2.79
CA LEU A 40 18.84 19.25 3.34
C LEU A 40 17.92 18.16 2.79
N LEU A 41 17.94 17.91 1.48
CA LEU A 41 17.11 16.86 0.85
C LEU A 41 17.50 15.42 1.26
N LYS A 42 18.65 15.26 1.93
CA LYS A 42 19.11 13.98 2.51
C LYS A 42 18.98 13.94 4.04
N ASP A 43 18.60 15.05 4.66
CA ASP A 43 18.43 15.12 6.10
C ASP A 43 17.17 14.35 6.52
N LYS A 44 17.32 13.45 7.51
CA LYS A 44 16.22 12.59 7.96
C LYS A 44 15.06 13.40 8.54
N ARG A 45 15.35 14.49 9.26
CA ARG A 45 14.29 15.32 9.86
C ARG A 45 13.48 15.99 8.78
N PHE A 46 14.13 16.52 7.74
CA PHE A 46 13.44 17.08 6.59
C PHE A 46 12.62 16.02 5.85
N ILE A 47 13.18 14.84 5.57
CA ILE A 47 12.49 13.77 4.85
C ILE A 47 11.19 13.38 5.55
N TYR A 48 11.24 13.13 6.87
CA TYR A 48 10.05 12.72 7.62
C TYR A 48 9.04 13.86 7.80
N LYS A 49 9.52 15.09 8.04
CA LYS A 49 8.65 16.28 8.07
C LYS A 49 7.95 16.50 6.73
N TYR A 50 8.66 16.30 5.62
CA TYR A 50 8.09 16.40 4.28
C TYR A 50 7.03 15.32 4.06
N LEU A 51 7.34 14.08 4.43
CA LEU A 51 6.46 12.92 4.25
C LEU A 51 5.11 13.09 4.97
N ASP A 52 5.10 13.70 6.16
CA ASP A 52 3.87 13.99 6.90
C ASP A 52 2.96 15.04 6.20
N LEU A 53 3.48 15.75 5.20
CA LEU A 53 2.76 16.72 4.37
C LEU A 53 2.36 16.19 2.99
N VAL A 54 2.94 15.05 2.58
CA VAL A 54 2.72 14.46 1.26
C VAL A 54 1.30 13.91 1.16
N GLN A 55 0.72 14.05 -0.03
CA GLN A 55 -0.57 13.47 -0.36
C GLN A 55 -0.40 12.07 -0.94
N GLU A 56 -1.33 11.19 -0.57
CA GLU A 56 -1.48 9.86 -1.13
C GLU A 56 -1.74 9.90 -2.64
N ARG A 57 -1.23 8.88 -3.33
CA ARG A 57 -1.35 8.70 -4.78
C ARG A 57 -1.65 7.25 -5.09
N PHE A 58 -2.14 6.99 -6.28
CA PHE A 58 -2.21 5.63 -6.78
C PHE A 58 -0.98 5.30 -7.61
N ILE A 59 -0.47 4.09 -7.42
CA ILE A 59 0.55 3.46 -8.27
C ILE A 59 0.01 2.16 -8.84
N ARG A 60 0.10 2.02 -10.16
CA ARG A 60 -0.16 0.76 -10.88
C ARG A 60 1.12 0.31 -11.55
N ILE A 61 1.44 -0.97 -11.42
CA ILE A 61 2.69 -1.55 -11.93
C ILE A 61 2.33 -2.71 -12.84
N ASP A 62 2.27 -2.44 -14.14
CA ASP A 62 2.10 -3.47 -15.18
C ASP A 62 3.37 -3.54 -16.02
N HIS A 63 3.27 -3.53 -17.35
CA HIS A 63 4.41 -3.29 -18.25
C HIS A 63 5.03 -1.89 -18.06
N THR A 64 4.33 -0.99 -17.36
CA THR A 64 4.73 0.37 -17.04
C THR A 64 4.45 0.70 -15.57
N VAL A 65 5.14 1.70 -15.04
CA VAL A 65 4.81 2.30 -13.74
C VAL A 65 3.96 3.53 -13.98
N GLN A 66 2.68 3.43 -13.63
CA GLN A 66 1.72 4.51 -13.74
C GLN A 66 1.46 5.11 -12.37
N ILE A 67 1.66 6.42 -12.23
CA ILE A 67 1.35 7.16 -11.00
C ILE A 67 0.24 8.14 -11.32
N ILE A 68 -0.84 8.06 -10.54
CA ILE A 68 -2.01 8.92 -10.67
C ILE A 68 -2.12 9.78 -9.42
N ASN A 69 -2.08 11.10 -9.63
CA ASN A 69 -2.44 12.09 -8.62
C ASN A 69 -3.90 12.51 -8.87
N PRO A 70 -4.86 11.93 -8.14
CA PRO A 70 -6.28 12.14 -8.42
C PRO A 70 -6.72 13.59 -8.17
N LEU A 71 -6.08 14.30 -7.24
CA LEU A 71 -6.45 15.68 -6.89
C LEU A 71 -6.11 16.69 -7.98
N GLN A 72 -5.08 16.42 -8.77
CA GLN A 72 -4.67 17.28 -9.88
C GLN A 72 -5.11 16.71 -11.25
N GLY A 73 -5.70 15.51 -11.26
CA GLY A 73 -5.92 14.73 -12.49
C GLY A 73 -4.63 14.40 -13.24
N ALA A 74 -3.46 14.60 -12.61
CA ALA A 74 -2.16 14.44 -13.23
C ALA A 74 -1.80 12.95 -13.28
N ARG A 75 -1.30 12.51 -14.43
CA ARG A 75 -0.86 11.14 -14.66
C ARG A 75 0.54 11.15 -15.22
N SER A 76 1.36 10.23 -14.72
CA SER A 76 2.67 9.96 -15.27
C SER A 76 2.78 8.47 -15.56
N SER A 77 3.42 8.13 -16.67
CA SER A 77 3.77 6.77 -17.04
C SER A 77 5.26 6.74 -17.31
N SER A 78 5.93 5.72 -16.78
CA SER A 78 7.35 5.48 -16.97
C SER A 78 7.59 4.00 -17.24
N PRO A 79 8.68 3.63 -17.95
CA PRO A 79 9.02 2.23 -18.14
C PRO A 79 9.26 1.55 -16.79
N ILE A 80 8.97 0.25 -16.73
CA ILE A 80 9.32 -0.55 -15.56
C ILE A 80 10.85 -0.53 -15.34
N PRO A 81 11.35 -0.50 -14.09
CA PRO A 81 12.79 -0.59 -13.83
C PRO A 81 13.43 -1.83 -14.45
N GLU A 82 14.68 -1.71 -14.92
CA GLU A 82 15.39 -2.83 -15.57
C GLU A 82 15.53 -4.05 -14.66
N GLU A 83 15.64 -3.81 -13.36
CA GLU A 83 15.69 -4.83 -12.32
C GLU A 83 14.45 -5.72 -12.29
N PHE A 84 13.32 -5.22 -12.82
CA PHE A 84 12.05 -5.92 -12.89
C PHE A 84 11.77 -6.60 -14.25
N HIS A 85 12.67 -6.48 -15.24
CA HIS A 85 12.43 -7.09 -16.58
C HIS A 85 12.33 -8.62 -16.58
N ASN A 86 12.84 -9.32 -15.57
CA ASN A 86 12.76 -10.79 -15.44
C ASN A 86 11.58 -11.26 -14.58
N ILE A 87 10.66 -10.35 -14.25
CA ILE A 87 9.48 -10.61 -13.43
C ILE A 87 8.28 -10.66 -14.37
N SER A 88 7.43 -11.68 -14.22
CA SER A 88 6.15 -11.72 -14.94
C SER A 88 5.15 -10.75 -14.31
N GLU A 89 5.11 -10.70 -12.98
CA GLU A 89 4.08 -9.98 -12.24
C GLU A 89 4.58 -9.48 -10.88
N ILE A 90 4.07 -8.33 -10.43
CA ILE A 90 4.11 -7.91 -9.03
C ILE A 90 2.72 -8.16 -8.42
N SER A 91 2.60 -9.26 -7.70
CA SER A 91 1.33 -9.84 -7.25
C SER A 91 0.81 -9.22 -5.94
N THR A 92 1.70 -8.69 -5.10
CA THR A 92 1.30 -8.03 -3.85
C THR A 92 2.24 -6.89 -3.53
N THR A 93 1.66 -5.77 -3.09
CA THR A 93 2.40 -4.59 -2.63
C THR A 93 1.81 -4.09 -1.32
N VAL A 94 2.70 -3.72 -0.39
CA VAL A 94 2.36 -2.96 0.82
C VAL A 94 3.40 -1.86 0.98
N HIS A 95 3.06 -0.72 1.56
CA HIS A 95 4.03 0.36 1.78
C HIS A 95 4.10 0.83 3.23
N CYS A 96 5.27 1.34 3.60
CA CYS A 96 5.48 2.18 4.79
C CYS A 96 6.36 3.34 4.37
N ASP A 97 5.94 4.58 4.67
CA ASP A 97 6.70 5.80 4.34
C ASP A 97 7.14 5.92 2.87
N GLY A 98 6.39 5.31 1.95
CA GLY A 98 6.69 5.27 0.51
C GLY A 98 7.67 4.20 0.06
N LEU A 99 8.20 3.39 0.98
CA LEU A 99 8.93 2.17 0.66
C LEU A 99 7.92 1.05 0.40
N LEU A 100 7.87 0.56 -0.84
CA LEU A 100 7.04 -0.56 -1.25
C LEU A 100 7.77 -1.86 -1.01
N VAL A 101 7.14 -2.81 -0.32
CA VAL A 101 7.51 -4.21 -0.37
C VAL A 101 6.71 -4.86 -1.48
N CYS A 102 7.40 -5.40 -2.47
CA CYS A 102 6.83 -6.02 -3.66
C CYS A 102 7.13 -7.51 -3.66
N ARG A 103 6.07 -8.34 -3.65
CA ARG A 103 6.18 -9.76 -3.99
C ARG A 103 6.10 -9.88 -5.51
N CYS A 104 7.09 -10.54 -6.09
CA CYS A 104 7.30 -10.61 -7.53
C CYS A 104 7.35 -12.06 -7.97
N ASN A 105 6.61 -12.41 -9.03
CA ASN A 105 6.63 -13.73 -9.64
C ASN A 105 7.68 -13.75 -10.76
N GLU A 106 8.59 -14.71 -10.78
CA GLU A 106 9.62 -14.80 -11.82
C GLU A 106 9.05 -15.36 -13.14
N THR A 107 9.40 -14.79 -14.29
CA THR A 107 8.81 -15.21 -15.58
C THR A 107 9.16 -16.65 -15.98
N ARG A 108 10.35 -17.12 -15.59
CA ARG A 108 10.92 -18.41 -16.05
C ARG A 108 10.79 -19.53 -15.03
N THR A 109 10.40 -19.21 -13.81
CA THR A 109 10.27 -20.19 -12.72
C THR A 109 9.05 -19.83 -11.89
N ARG A 110 8.41 -20.81 -11.25
CA ARG A 110 7.31 -20.52 -10.32
C ARG A 110 7.80 -20.01 -8.95
N ARG A 111 8.94 -19.30 -8.92
CA ARG A 111 9.52 -18.79 -7.67
C ARG A 111 9.09 -17.36 -7.45
N CYS A 112 8.71 -17.08 -6.21
CA CYS A 112 8.53 -15.71 -5.76
C CYS A 112 9.88 -15.08 -5.38
N LYS A 113 9.99 -13.78 -5.61
CA LYS A 113 11.07 -12.91 -5.12
C LYS A 113 10.47 -11.75 -4.34
N LEU A 114 11.25 -11.19 -3.43
CA LEU A 114 10.85 -10.04 -2.62
C LEU A 114 11.77 -8.86 -2.89
N ALA A 115 11.18 -7.73 -3.25
CA ALA A 115 11.90 -6.47 -3.44
C ALA A 115 11.37 -5.41 -2.49
N VAL A 116 12.27 -4.52 -2.06
CA VAL A 116 11.93 -3.24 -1.43
C VAL A 116 12.25 -2.16 -2.43
N TRP A 117 11.27 -1.34 -2.77
CA TRP A 117 11.37 -0.37 -3.85
C TRP A 117 10.88 1.00 -3.39
N ASN A 118 11.67 2.03 -3.69
CA ASN A 118 11.18 3.40 -3.70
C ASN A 118 10.99 3.85 -5.17
N PRO A 119 9.73 3.97 -5.66
CA PRO A 119 9.44 4.40 -7.02
C PRO A 119 9.97 5.80 -7.36
N PHE A 120 9.93 6.71 -6.38
CA PHE A 120 10.32 8.09 -6.58
C PHE A 120 11.85 8.23 -6.71
N LEU A 121 12.60 7.54 -5.86
CA LEU A 121 14.06 7.50 -5.92
C LEU A 121 14.60 6.50 -6.95
N LYS A 122 13.73 5.67 -7.54
CA LYS A 122 14.07 4.63 -8.51
C LYS A 122 15.14 3.66 -8.02
N HIS A 123 15.09 3.32 -6.73
CA HIS A 123 16.05 2.42 -6.10
C HIS A 123 15.34 1.16 -5.60
N ILE A 124 15.90 0.00 -5.94
CA ILE A 124 15.35 -1.32 -5.63
C ILE A 124 16.40 -2.12 -4.86
N LYS A 125 15.99 -2.79 -3.79
CA LYS A 125 16.79 -3.77 -3.07
C LYS A 125 16.08 -5.12 -3.07
N TRP A 126 16.75 -6.15 -3.58
CA TRP A 126 16.28 -7.53 -3.52
C TRP A 126 16.58 -8.15 -2.15
N ILE A 127 15.56 -8.74 -1.54
CA ILE A 127 15.68 -9.43 -0.25
C ILE A 127 15.74 -10.93 -0.54
N LYS A 128 16.77 -11.58 -0.01
CA LYS A 128 16.94 -13.03 -0.14
C LYS A 128 16.10 -13.72 0.93
N PRO A 129 15.37 -14.79 0.62
CA PRO A 129 14.62 -15.54 1.62
C PRO A 129 15.57 -16.35 2.52
N LEU A 130 15.08 -16.77 3.70
CA LEU A 130 15.77 -17.77 4.52
C LEU A 130 15.75 -19.15 3.84
N GLY A 131 14.65 -19.49 3.16
CA GLY A 131 14.50 -20.71 2.36
C GLY A 131 13.87 -20.40 1.00
N PHE A 132 12.61 -19.99 1.02
CA PHE A 132 11.85 -19.62 -0.17
C PHE A 132 10.81 -18.56 0.18
N TYR A 133 10.20 -17.99 -0.85
CA TYR A 133 8.97 -17.20 -0.77
C TYR A 133 7.85 -17.97 -1.45
N SER A 134 6.68 -17.99 -0.84
CA SER A 134 5.45 -18.62 -1.36
C SER A 134 4.53 -17.56 -1.94
N VAL A 135 3.65 -17.99 -2.84
CA VAL A 135 2.54 -17.16 -3.33
C VAL A 135 1.56 -16.74 -2.24
N ASN A 136 1.47 -17.51 -1.16
CA ASN A 136 0.58 -17.30 -0.01
C ASN A 136 1.23 -16.50 1.12
N ASP A 137 2.45 -15.98 0.94
CA ASP A 137 3.11 -15.16 1.95
C ASP A 137 2.44 -13.79 2.09
N PHE A 138 2.09 -13.42 3.32
CA PHE A 138 1.73 -12.04 3.66
C PHE A 138 2.96 -11.25 4.10
N TYR A 139 3.01 -9.97 3.70
CA TYR A 139 4.12 -9.09 4.03
C TYR A 139 3.64 -7.83 4.75
N GLY A 140 4.50 -7.34 5.64
CA GLY A 140 4.39 -6.03 6.27
C GLY A 140 5.73 -5.31 6.23
N ILE A 141 5.71 -3.98 6.22
CA ILE A 141 6.91 -3.16 6.42
C ILE A 141 6.60 -2.10 7.47
N GLY A 142 7.57 -1.86 8.34
CA GLY A 142 7.41 -0.95 9.46
C GLY A 142 8.74 -0.64 10.11
N TYR A 143 8.70 0.08 11.23
CA TYR A 143 9.88 0.50 11.98
C TYR A 143 9.58 0.54 13.47
N ASN A 144 10.63 0.54 14.28
CA ASN A 144 10.51 0.78 15.71
C ASN A 144 10.11 2.24 15.96
N ASN A 145 9.08 2.50 16.76
CA ASN A 145 8.62 3.86 17.07
C ASN A 145 9.66 4.73 17.79
N VAL A 146 10.70 4.12 18.36
CA VAL A 146 11.86 4.84 18.90
C VAL A 146 12.71 5.48 17.79
N SER A 147 12.81 4.84 16.62
CA SER A 147 13.64 5.30 15.50
C SER A 147 13.00 4.94 14.14
N ARG A 148 12.44 5.96 13.46
CA ARG A 148 11.74 5.85 12.16
C ARG A 148 12.62 5.33 11.00
N ASP A 149 13.92 5.21 11.19
CA ASP A 149 14.89 4.73 10.21
C ASP A 149 15.29 3.25 10.39
N GLU A 150 14.87 2.60 11.47
CA GLU A 150 15.11 1.18 11.71
C GLU A 150 13.97 0.34 11.11
N TYR A 151 13.86 0.36 9.78
CA TYR A 151 12.87 -0.43 9.07
C TYR A 151 13.11 -1.92 9.25
N LYS A 152 12.01 -2.68 9.17
CA LYS A 152 11.97 -4.14 9.20
C LYS A 152 10.87 -4.63 8.25
N ILE A 153 11.03 -5.85 7.74
CA ILE A 153 10.00 -6.53 6.95
C ILE A 153 9.46 -7.68 7.79
N LEU A 154 8.14 -7.75 7.92
CA LEU A 154 7.43 -8.89 8.45
C LEU A 154 7.05 -9.80 7.29
N ARG A 155 7.29 -11.10 7.45
CA ARG A 155 6.74 -12.16 6.60
C ARG A 155 5.92 -13.10 7.47
N ILE A 156 4.69 -13.36 7.05
CA ILE A 156 3.80 -14.34 7.66
C ILE A 156 3.54 -15.41 6.60
N PHE A 157 3.98 -16.63 6.89
CA PHE A 157 3.70 -17.79 6.06
C PHE A 157 2.69 -18.66 6.81
N GLU A 158 1.49 -18.86 6.26
CA GLU A 158 0.40 -19.60 6.92
C GLU A 158 0.46 -21.12 6.71
N GLY A 159 1.52 -21.65 6.06
CA GLY A 159 1.72 -23.09 5.89
C GLY A 159 0.94 -23.72 4.73
N GLU A 160 0.05 -22.98 4.10
CA GLU A 160 -0.65 -23.41 2.89
C GLU A 160 0.27 -23.25 1.68
N LEU A 161 0.58 -24.38 1.03
CA LEU A 161 1.36 -24.45 -0.20
C LEU A 161 0.47 -25.06 -1.28
N GLU A 162 0.61 -24.60 -2.51
CA GLU A 162 0.03 -25.30 -3.66
C GLU A 162 0.71 -26.66 -3.86
N ASP A 163 -0.01 -27.65 -4.43
CA ASP A 163 0.50 -29.01 -4.66
C ASP A 163 1.88 -29.04 -5.33
N ASP A 164 2.11 -28.13 -6.29
CA ASP A 164 3.36 -28.00 -7.01
C ASP A 164 4.50 -27.39 -6.15
N GLU A 165 4.18 -26.51 -5.19
CA GLU A 165 5.16 -25.98 -4.22
C GLU A 165 5.47 -27.03 -3.12
N ILE A 166 4.47 -27.78 -2.66
CA ILE A 166 4.61 -28.87 -1.69
C ILE A 166 5.63 -29.90 -2.20
N ALA A 167 5.54 -30.29 -3.47
CA ALA A 167 6.44 -31.28 -4.07
C ALA A 167 7.91 -30.82 -4.09
N VAL A 168 8.16 -29.51 -4.14
CA VAL A 168 9.51 -28.94 -4.24
C VAL A 168 10.15 -28.74 -2.86
N ILE A 169 9.34 -28.46 -1.82
CA ILE A 169 9.84 -27.91 -0.55
C ILE A 169 9.51 -28.83 0.65
N GLY A 170 8.54 -29.72 0.51
CA GLY A 170 7.99 -30.53 1.60
C GLY A 170 7.00 -29.73 2.48
N PRO A 171 6.29 -30.40 3.40
CA PRO A 171 5.38 -29.73 4.31
C PRO A 171 6.16 -28.77 5.21
N CYS A 172 5.68 -27.52 5.31
CA CYS A 172 6.29 -26.48 6.13
C CYS A 172 5.29 -26.03 7.20
N GLU A 173 5.74 -25.89 8.44
CA GLU A 173 4.94 -25.29 9.51
C GLU A 173 4.79 -23.77 9.25
N PRO A 174 3.65 -23.14 9.57
CA PRO A 174 3.49 -21.69 9.44
C PRO A 174 4.60 -20.90 10.16
N VAL A 175 5.37 -20.04 9.49
CA VAL A 175 6.48 -19.32 10.14
C VAL A 175 6.32 -17.82 10.05
N ILE A 176 6.50 -17.14 11.18
CA ILE A 176 6.58 -15.67 11.23
C ILE A 176 8.05 -15.27 11.30
N GLN A 177 8.47 -14.48 10.32
CA GLN A 177 9.86 -14.05 10.13
C GLN A 177 9.94 -12.54 10.10
N ILE A 178 11.01 -12.00 10.67
CA ILE A 178 11.39 -10.59 10.53
C ILE A 178 12.71 -10.49 9.80
N TYR A 179 12.74 -9.66 8.77
CA TYR A 179 13.96 -9.15 8.18
C TYR A 179 14.33 -7.84 8.85
N ASP A 180 15.54 -7.77 9.40
CA ASP A 180 16.07 -6.54 9.97
C ASP A 180 17.11 -5.96 9.02
N PHE A 181 16.85 -4.76 8.48
CA PHE A 181 17.76 -4.11 7.54
C PHE A 181 19.10 -3.75 8.18
N LYS A 182 19.14 -3.45 9.49
CA LYS A 182 20.37 -3.11 10.21
C LYS A 182 21.35 -4.28 10.25
N THR A 183 20.81 -5.50 10.40
CA THR A 183 21.62 -6.73 10.41
C THR A 183 21.69 -7.42 9.05
N ASN A 184 20.87 -6.97 8.10
CA ASN A 184 20.70 -7.54 6.76
C ASN A 184 20.41 -9.07 6.81
N ALA A 185 19.58 -9.48 7.77
CA ALA A 185 19.31 -10.89 8.05
C ALA A 185 17.85 -11.13 8.46
N TRP A 186 17.36 -12.32 8.13
CA TRP A 186 16.09 -12.85 8.63
C TRP A 186 16.29 -13.51 10.00
N ARG A 187 15.27 -13.40 10.85
CA ARG A 187 15.11 -14.22 12.05
C ARG A 187 13.66 -14.63 12.23
N ILE A 188 13.46 -15.76 12.88
CA ILE A 188 12.14 -16.29 13.23
C ILE A 188 11.74 -15.67 14.58
N ILE A 189 10.49 -15.21 14.69
CA ILE A 189 10.00 -14.56 15.92
C ILE A 189 8.91 -15.33 16.65
N VAL A 190 8.21 -16.25 15.98
CA VAL A 190 7.16 -17.06 16.60
C VAL A 190 7.30 -18.49 16.12
N ASP A 191 7.34 -19.42 17.09
CA ASP A 191 7.24 -20.86 16.87
C ASP A 191 5.76 -21.28 16.90
N VAL A 192 5.16 -21.18 15.71
CA VAL A 192 4.02 -21.86 15.05
C VAL A 192 2.84 -22.50 15.81
N ALA A 193 2.90 -22.79 17.11
CA ALA A 193 1.90 -23.67 17.72
C ALA A 193 0.50 -23.04 18.00
N THR A 194 0.27 -21.73 17.79
CA THR A 194 -0.93 -21.06 18.33
C THR A 194 -1.52 -19.90 17.51
N LEU A 195 -1.33 -19.83 16.18
CA LEU A 195 -2.09 -18.85 15.38
C LEU A 195 -3.51 -19.38 15.16
N ASP A 196 -4.49 -18.77 15.82
CA ASP A 196 -5.92 -19.10 15.72
C ASP A 196 -6.68 -18.12 14.81
N TRP A 197 -5.94 -17.33 14.03
CA TRP A 197 -6.43 -16.35 13.06
C TRP A 197 -5.72 -16.49 11.72
N SER A 198 -6.35 -15.96 10.67
CA SER A 198 -5.80 -15.77 9.33
C SER A 198 -6.10 -14.36 8.84
N ILE A 199 -5.20 -13.82 8.01
CA ILE A 199 -5.42 -12.52 7.37
C ILE A 199 -6.44 -12.68 6.26
N ASP A 200 -7.40 -11.76 6.19
CA ASP A 200 -8.40 -11.73 5.13
C ASP A 200 -7.72 -11.35 3.79
N PRO A 201 -7.64 -12.26 2.80
CA PRO A 201 -6.88 -12.04 1.56
C PRO A 201 -7.29 -10.79 0.75
N PRO A 202 -8.58 -10.39 0.69
CA PRO A 202 -9.00 -9.16 0.03
C PRO A 202 -8.32 -7.89 0.54
N CYS A 203 -7.93 -7.86 1.81
CA CYS A 203 -7.44 -6.65 2.48
C CYS A 203 -5.91 -6.58 2.47
N LYS A 204 -5.34 -5.78 1.56
CA LYS A 204 -3.92 -5.40 1.61
C LYS A 204 -3.65 -4.60 2.89
N GLY A 205 -2.67 -5.05 3.69
CA GLY A 205 -2.36 -4.40 4.96
C GLY A 205 -1.94 -2.93 4.80
N VAL A 206 -2.25 -2.11 5.80
CA VAL A 206 -1.91 -0.68 5.83
C VAL A 206 -0.87 -0.38 6.91
N SER A 207 0.10 0.48 6.61
CA SER A 207 1.07 0.97 7.58
C SER A 207 0.62 2.30 8.17
N ILE A 208 0.55 2.38 9.51
CA ILE A 208 0.29 3.62 10.24
C ILE A 208 1.34 3.78 11.32
N LYS A 209 2.07 4.91 11.28
CA LYS A 209 3.13 5.24 12.24
C LYS A 209 4.10 4.07 12.47
N GLY A 210 4.50 3.39 11.40
CA GLY A 210 5.49 2.31 11.47
C GLY A 210 4.94 0.94 11.90
N ASN A 211 3.67 0.84 12.26
CA ASN A 211 3.00 -0.43 12.54
C ASN A 211 2.11 -0.85 11.38
N MET A 212 1.87 -2.15 11.25
CA MET A 212 1.04 -2.71 10.17
C MET A 212 -0.29 -3.20 10.72
N TYR A 213 -1.35 -2.98 9.94
CA TYR A 213 -2.72 -3.32 10.27
C TYR A 213 -3.38 -4.09 9.13
N TRP A 214 -4.12 -5.14 9.48
CA TRP A 214 -4.87 -5.98 8.53
C TRP A 214 -6.29 -6.23 9.05
N VAL A 215 -7.19 -6.54 8.12
CA VAL A 215 -8.42 -7.25 8.47
C VAL A 215 -8.07 -8.73 8.60
N ALA A 216 -8.53 -9.37 9.65
CA ALA A 216 -8.31 -10.78 9.93
C ALA A 216 -9.58 -11.42 10.48
N HIS A 217 -9.66 -12.74 10.43
CA HIS A 217 -10.73 -13.52 11.06
C HIS A 217 -10.13 -14.63 11.91
N TRP A 218 -10.92 -15.14 12.86
CA TRP A 218 -10.54 -16.34 13.59
C TRP A 218 -10.74 -17.58 12.72
N ASN A 219 -9.87 -18.58 12.82
CA ASN A 219 -9.97 -19.81 12.03
C ASN A 219 -11.21 -20.64 12.39
N LYS A 220 -11.78 -20.38 13.57
CA LYS A 220 -12.96 -21.10 14.10
C LYS A 220 -14.22 -20.23 14.21
N LYS A 221 -14.15 -18.94 13.82
CA LYS A 221 -15.30 -18.02 13.95
C LYS A 221 -15.34 -17.06 12.76
N PRO A 222 -16.55 -16.68 12.28
CA PRO A 222 -16.70 -15.80 11.14
C PRO A 222 -16.46 -14.31 11.47
N GLU A 223 -16.04 -13.99 12.69
CA GLU A 223 -15.93 -12.62 13.18
C GLU A 223 -14.65 -11.96 12.65
N LEU A 224 -14.83 -10.84 11.93
CA LEU A 224 -13.72 -10.02 11.43
C LEU A 224 -13.25 -9.00 12.47
N PHE A 225 -11.94 -8.80 12.54
CA PHE A 225 -11.31 -7.84 13.43
C PHE A 225 -10.08 -7.22 12.77
N ILE A 226 -9.59 -6.13 13.37
CA ILE A 226 -8.34 -5.49 13.00
C ILE A 226 -7.20 -6.11 13.79
N LEU A 227 -6.25 -6.70 13.06
CA LEU A 227 -5.00 -7.22 13.58
C LEU A 227 -3.90 -6.17 13.40
N CYS A 228 -3.13 -5.90 14.45
CA CYS A 228 -1.95 -5.04 14.40
C CYS A 228 -0.69 -5.86 14.64
N PHE A 229 0.35 -5.61 13.87
CA PHE A 229 1.71 -6.00 14.22
C PHE A 229 2.51 -4.78 14.65
N ASP A 230 2.93 -4.79 15.91
CA ASP A 230 3.74 -3.73 16.52
C ASP A 230 5.21 -4.00 16.26
N PHE A 231 5.88 -3.18 15.45
CA PHE A 231 7.31 -3.37 15.11
C PHE A 231 8.27 -2.97 16.24
N SER A 232 7.77 -2.26 17.26
CA SER A 232 8.55 -1.87 18.43
C SER A 232 8.65 -3.01 19.44
N THR A 233 7.53 -3.72 19.66
CA THR A 233 7.48 -4.89 20.57
C THR A 233 7.57 -6.22 19.84
N GLU A 234 7.40 -6.23 18.53
CA GLU A 234 7.40 -7.40 17.64
C GLU A 234 6.33 -8.44 17.98
N THR A 235 5.13 -7.94 18.27
CA THR A 235 4.00 -8.75 18.72
C THR A 235 2.72 -8.40 17.96
N PHE A 236 1.88 -9.41 17.76
CA PHE A 236 0.51 -9.22 17.27
C PHE A 236 -0.43 -8.78 18.37
N LYS A 237 -1.38 -7.91 18.03
CA LYS A 237 -2.43 -7.41 18.93
C LYS A 237 -3.74 -7.32 18.16
N VAL A 238 -4.82 -7.83 18.75
CA VAL A 238 -6.18 -7.55 18.26
C VAL A 238 -6.55 -6.15 18.71
N VAL A 239 -6.90 -5.28 17.76
CA VAL A 239 -7.18 -3.86 18.01
C VAL A 239 -8.65 -3.64 18.33
N CYS A 240 -9.54 -4.06 17.43
CA CYS A 240 -10.99 -3.93 17.57
C CYS A 240 -11.70 -4.83 16.55
N ASN A 241 -12.99 -5.09 16.77
CA ASN A 241 -13.82 -5.76 15.77
C ASN A 241 -14.18 -4.81 14.62
N VAL A 242 -14.44 -5.37 13.44
CA VAL A 242 -14.99 -4.62 12.30
C VAL A 242 -16.41 -4.12 12.65
N PRO A 243 -16.82 -2.90 12.25
CA PRO A 243 -18.08 -2.29 12.71
C PRO A 243 -19.34 -2.78 11.97
N PHE A 244 -19.20 -3.78 11.10
CA PHE A 244 -20.27 -4.34 10.29
C PHE A 244 -20.06 -5.84 10.08
N GLN A 245 -21.13 -6.54 9.72
CA GLN A 245 -21.05 -7.88 9.17
C GLN A 245 -20.73 -7.78 7.68
N CYS A 246 -19.71 -8.51 7.24
CA CYS A 246 -19.28 -8.55 5.84
C CYS A 246 -19.71 -9.88 5.24
N SER A 247 -20.47 -9.84 4.14
CA SER A 247 -20.72 -11.01 3.31
C SER A 247 -19.46 -11.36 2.50
N VAL A 248 -19.37 -12.59 1.99
CA VAL A 248 -18.29 -13.04 1.09
C VAL A 248 -18.26 -12.23 -0.21
N LEU A 249 -19.42 -11.74 -0.64
CA LEU A 249 -19.56 -10.91 -1.85
C LEU A 249 -19.41 -9.41 -1.57
N ASP A 250 -19.39 -9.01 -0.30
CA ASP A 250 -19.21 -7.60 0.03
C ASP A 250 -17.76 -7.19 -0.21
N THR A 251 -17.57 -5.94 -0.62
CA THR A 251 -16.24 -5.38 -0.80
C THR A 251 -15.82 -4.64 0.47
N ALA A 252 -14.71 -5.05 1.06
CA ALA A 252 -14.05 -4.33 2.15
C ALA A 252 -12.66 -3.86 1.71
N SER A 253 -12.27 -2.66 2.14
CA SER A 253 -10.92 -2.13 1.88
C SER A 253 -10.46 -1.32 3.08
N LEU A 254 -9.24 -1.58 3.57
CA LEU A 254 -8.62 -0.91 4.71
C LEU A 254 -7.65 0.16 4.21
N SER A 255 -7.67 1.34 4.82
CA SER A 255 -6.80 2.46 4.45
C SER A 255 -6.42 3.34 5.64
N SER A 256 -5.53 4.30 5.40
CA SER A 256 -5.10 5.28 6.39
C SER A 256 -6.07 6.47 6.42
N PHE A 257 -6.31 7.03 7.60
CA PHE A 257 -7.07 8.25 7.78
C PHE A 257 -6.23 9.29 8.51
N ARG A 258 -5.82 10.33 7.79
CA ARG A 258 -5.03 11.46 8.32
C ARG A 258 -3.72 11.04 9.01
N GLY A 259 -3.18 9.87 8.66
CA GLY A 259 -1.88 9.38 9.12
C GLY A 259 -1.82 8.82 10.55
N ASP A 260 -2.91 8.86 11.32
CA ASP A 260 -2.93 8.39 12.72
C ASP A 260 -4.15 7.55 13.10
N ARG A 261 -5.04 7.28 12.13
CA ARG A 261 -6.28 6.52 12.28
C ARG A 261 -6.46 5.55 11.12
N LEU A 262 -7.28 4.54 11.34
CA LEU A 262 -7.72 3.65 10.26
C LEU A 262 -9.02 4.18 9.65
N SER A 263 -9.18 3.93 8.36
CA SER A 263 -10.47 3.96 7.69
C SER A 263 -10.77 2.61 7.08
N LEU A 264 -12.04 2.19 7.14
CA LEU A 264 -12.52 0.95 6.54
C LEU A 264 -13.73 1.24 5.65
N LEU A 265 -13.59 0.94 4.36
CA LEU A 265 -14.65 1.02 3.36
C LEU A 265 -15.39 -0.32 3.32
N HIS A 266 -16.71 -0.25 3.22
CA HIS A 266 -17.61 -1.38 2.98
C HIS A 266 -18.56 -1.01 1.86
N GLN A 267 -18.58 -1.81 0.79
CA GLN A 267 -19.64 -1.78 -0.20
C GLN A 267 -20.42 -3.08 -0.16
N ARG A 268 -21.74 -2.97 0.00
CA ARG A 268 -22.64 -4.11 -0.10
C ARG A 268 -22.94 -4.40 -1.56
N GLU A 269 -22.78 -5.65 -1.97
CA GLU A 269 -23.05 -6.09 -3.34
C GLU A 269 -24.50 -5.80 -3.76
N GLU A 270 -25.47 -6.28 -2.97
CA GLU A 270 -26.91 -6.19 -3.30
C GLU A 270 -27.44 -4.76 -3.48
N THR A 271 -26.88 -3.79 -2.75
CA THR A 271 -27.42 -2.43 -2.66
C THR A 271 -26.51 -1.38 -3.25
N THR A 272 -25.28 -1.73 -3.63
CA THR A 272 -24.17 -0.83 -3.99
C THR A 272 -23.85 0.26 -2.95
N LYS A 273 -24.46 0.17 -1.76
CA LYS A 273 -24.31 1.13 -0.67
C LYS A 273 -22.88 1.15 -0.20
N ILE A 274 -22.29 2.34 -0.13
CA ILE A 274 -20.91 2.55 0.34
C ILE A 274 -20.96 3.19 1.73
N GLU A 275 -20.32 2.53 2.68
CA GLU A 275 -20.08 3.03 4.03
C GLU A 275 -18.57 3.16 4.26
N VAL A 276 -18.15 4.25 4.89
CA VAL A 276 -16.77 4.42 5.34
C VAL A 276 -16.80 4.70 6.82
N TRP A 277 -16.04 3.90 7.56
CA TRP A 277 -15.86 4.01 8.99
C TRP A 277 -14.46 4.49 9.27
N VAL A 278 -14.28 5.28 10.31
CA VAL A 278 -12.97 5.73 10.79
C VAL A 278 -12.83 5.43 12.27
N THR A 279 -11.61 5.14 12.72
CA THR A 279 -11.37 4.93 14.14
C THR A 279 -11.22 6.27 14.89
N ASN A 280 -11.22 6.24 16.21
CA ASN A 280 -10.47 7.23 17.01
C ASN A 280 -8.95 7.06 16.78
N THR A 281 -8.16 8.02 17.26
CA THR A 281 -6.68 7.97 17.16
C THR A 281 -6.14 6.69 17.78
N LEU A 282 -5.22 6.02 17.08
CA LEU A 282 -4.59 4.77 17.53
C LEU A 282 -3.51 5.00 18.61
N ASN A 283 -3.85 5.77 19.64
CA ASN A 283 -2.98 5.96 20.81
C ASN A 283 -3.04 4.70 21.68
N GLY A 284 -1.88 4.24 22.17
CA GLY A 284 -1.71 2.88 22.69
C GLY A 284 -2.58 2.44 23.87
N ASP A 285 -3.22 3.38 24.59
CA ASP A 285 -3.98 3.09 25.80
C ASP A 285 -5.50 3.27 25.63
N ASP A 286 -5.97 3.88 24.54
CA ASP A 286 -7.40 4.13 24.33
C ASP A 286 -8.08 2.92 23.67
N VAL A 287 -9.30 2.61 24.09
CA VAL A 287 -10.14 1.62 23.41
C VAL A 287 -10.45 2.12 22.01
N VAL A 288 -10.06 1.35 21.00
CA VAL A 288 -10.30 1.72 19.60
C VAL A 288 -11.76 1.47 19.24
N SER A 289 -12.44 2.52 18.78
CA SER A 289 -13.84 2.50 18.39
C SER A 289 -14.04 3.10 17.01
N TRP A 290 -15.03 2.59 16.28
CA TRP A 290 -15.41 3.08 14.96
C TRP A 290 -16.50 4.14 15.03
N GLU A 291 -16.33 5.21 14.25
CA GLU A 291 -17.38 6.17 13.91
C GLU A 291 -17.66 6.12 12.41
N LYS A 292 -18.92 6.33 12.03
CA LYS A 292 -19.30 6.36 10.62
C LYS A 292 -18.94 7.73 10.04
N TYR A 293 -18.07 7.74 9.04
CA TYR A 293 -17.63 8.96 8.36
C TYR A 293 -18.48 9.26 7.13
N LEU A 294 -18.77 8.24 6.33
CA LEU A 294 -19.54 8.37 5.09
C LEU A 294 -20.57 7.23 4.97
N ASN A 295 -21.75 7.56 4.45
CA ASN A 295 -22.83 6.62 4.21
C ASN A 295 -23.65 7.09 3.01
N VAL A 296 -23.44 6.47 1.87
CA VAL A 296 -24.08 6.86 0.61
C VAL A 296 -24.79 5.69 -0.05
N THR A 297 -25.98 5.97 -0.55
CA THR A 297 -26.77 5.05 -1.36
C THR A 297 -27.30 5.85 -2.53
N ASN A 298 -26.85 5.50 -3.73
CA ASN A 298 -27.32 6.11 -4.96
C ASN A 298 -27.20 5.04 -6.07
N PRO A 299 -28.24 4.83 -6.90
CA PRO A 299 -28.18 3.90 -8.03
C PRO A 299 -27.02 4.17 -9.01
N ASP A 300 -26.52 5.41 -9.06
CA ASP A 300 -25.41 5.80 -9.94
C ASP A 300 -24.01 5.53 -9.33
N LEU A 301 -23.91 4.87 -8.16
CA LEU A 301 -22.62 4.51 -7.58
C LEU A 301 -21.96 3.38 -8.38
N PRO A 302 -20.62 3.43 -8.58
CA PRO A 302 -19.92 2.33 -9.22
C PRO A 302 -19.89 1.10 -8.30
N THR A 303 -20.03 -0.08 -8.88
CA THR A 303 -19.70 -1.34 -8.21
C THR A 303 -18.18 -1.46 -8.15
N LEU A 304 -17.62 -1.48 -6.94
CA LEU A 304 -16.17 -1.36 -6.72
C LEU A 304 -15.42 -2.68 -6.95
N HIS A 305 -16.12 -3.80 -6.91
CA HIS A 305 -15.60 -5.13 -7.21
C HIS A 305 -16.71 -5.96 -7.86
N THR A 306 -16.62 -6.17 -9.17
CA THR A 306 -17.69 -6.82 -9.96
C THR A 306 -17.42 -8.30 -10.22
N ASP A 307 -16.19 -8.76 -10.02
CA ASP A 307 -15.76 -10.13 -10.32
C ASP A 307 -14.59 -10.53 -9.40
N HIS A 308 -14.56 -11.80 -8.98
CA HIS A 308 -13.48 -12.38 -8.18
C HIS A 308 -12.13 -12.35 -8.91
N ASP A 309 -12.13 -12.33 -10.24
CA ASP A 309 -10.93 -12.21 -11.07
C ASP A 309 -10.43 -10.75 -11.19
N LEU A 310 -11.15 -9.78 -10.63
CA LEU A 310 -10.70 -8.39 -10.56
C LEU A 310 -9.94 -8.08 -9.30
N ALA A 311 -9.06 -7.10 -9.43
CA ALA A 311 -8.24 -6.64 -8.34
C ALA A 311 -9.07 -5.83 -7.31
N HIS A 312 -8.91 -6.14 -6.02
CA HIS A 312 -9.65 -5.47 -4.95
C HIS A 312 -9.38 -3.96 -4.92
N PRO A 313 -10.43 -3.12 -4.75
CA PRO A 313 -10.29 -1.68 -4.85
C PRO A 313 -9.39 -1.10 -3.75
N SER A 314 -8.74 0.01 -4.09
CA SER A 314 -7.98 0.82 -3.14
C SER A 314 -8.60 2.21 -3.04
N TYR A 315 -8.59 2.79 -1.86
CA TYR A 315 -9.17 4.12 -1.65
C TYR A 315 -8.44 4.89 -0.56
N PHE A 316 -8.69 6.19 -0.53
CA PHE A 316 -8.37 7.03 0.61
C PHE A 316 -9.40 8.15 0.77
N VAL A 317 -9.40 8.77 1.94
CA VAL A 317 -10.33 9.87 2.25
C VAL A 317 -9.68 11.20 1.90
N ASP A 318 -10.32 11.98 1.02
CA ASP A 318 -9.88 13.33 0.68
C ASP A 318 -10.27 14.35 1.76
N LYS A 319 -9.63 15.51 1.73
CA LYS A 319 -9.88 16.62 2.67
C LYS A 319 -11.29 17.23 2.55
N ASN A 320 -12.01 17.00 1.45
CA ASN A 320 -13.31 17.61 1.16
C ASN A 320 -14.53 16.77 1.57
N ASP A 321 -14.39 15.86 2.54
CA ASP A 321 -15.42 14.87 2.89
C ASP A 321 -15.89 14.03 1.70
N SER A 322 -14.98 13.76 0.78
CA SER A 322 -15.14 12.80 -0.31
C SER A 322 -14.14 11.67 -0.14
N ILE A 323 -14.41 10.53 -0.78
CA ILE A 323 -13.44 9.47 -0.95
C ILE A 323 -12.98 9.43 -2.39
N ILE A 324 -11.70 9.13 -2.58
CA ILE A 324 -11.16 8.81 -3.90
C ILE A 324 -10.98 7.29 -3.94
N VAL A 325 -11.67 6.65 -4.87
CA VAL A 325 -11.69 5.19 -5.02
C VAL A 325 -11.10 4.82 -6.37
N TRP A 326 -10.19 3.86 -6.35
CA TRP A 326 -9.65 3.18 -7.51
C TRP A 326 -10.28 1.79 -7.57
N CYS A 327 -10.88 1.45 -8.71
CA CYS A 327 -11.41 0.13 -8.99
C CYS A 327 -11.16 -0.28 -10.44
N GLU A 328 -11.19 -1.58 -10.68
CA GLU A 328 -11.27 -2.15 -12.02
C GLU A 328 -12.73 -2.35 -12.40
N GLU A 329 -13.07 -2.02 -13.64
CA GLU A 329 -14.42 -2.15 -14.18
C GLU A 329 -14.40 -3.02 -15.44
N VAL A 330 -15.31 -3.99 -15.52
CA VAL A 330 -15.55 -4.74 -16.75
C VAL A 330 -16.43 -3.91 -17.68
N MET A 331 -16.00 -3.81 -18.93
CA MET A 331 -16.73 -3.17 -20.01
C MET A 331 -17.09 -4.27 -21.02
N GLU A 332 -18.38 -4.59 -21.08
CA GLU A 332 -18.93 -5.52 -22.08
C GLU A 332 -18.88 -4.88 -23.47
N ASP A 333 -18.36 -5.60 -24.46
CA ASP A 333 -18.41 -5.21 -25.88
C ASP A 333 -19.10 -6.33 -26.67
N GLU A 334 -20.28 -6.06 -27.24
CA GLU A 334 -21.10 -7.06 -27.95
C GLU A 334 -20.38 -7.73 -29.15
N ALA A 335 -19.24 -7.19 -29.59
CA ALA A 335 -18.47 -7.66 -30.74
C ALA A 335 -17.06 -8.20 -30.43
N ALA A 336 -16.59 -8.21 -29.18
CA ALA A 336 -15.23 -8.63 -28.79
C ALA A 336 -15.16 -9.25 -27.38
N ASP A 337 -13.98 -9.77 -26.99
CA ASP A 337 -13.70 -10.21 -25.61
C ASP A 337 -13.93 -9.07 -24.60
N ASP A 338 -14.39 -9.38 -23.39
CA ASP A 338 -14.57 -8.40 -22.31
C ASP A 338 -13.28 -7.59 -22.08
N TYR A 339 -13.41 -6.31 -21.75
CA TYR A 339 -12.28 -5.44 -21.41
C TYR A 339 -12.36 -4.98 -19.97
N VAL A 340 -11.21 -4.84 -19.32
CA VAL A 340 -11.09 -4.13 -18.04
C VAL A 340 -10.51 -2.75 -18.27
N CYS A 341 -11.17 -1.73 -17.71
CA CYS A 341 -10.56 -0.43 -17.50
C CYS A 341 -10.33 -0.20 -16.01
N VAL A 342 -9.33 0.61 -15.69
CA VAL A 342 -9.19 1.15 -14.35
C VAL A 342 -9.87 2.51 -14.32
N SER A 343 -10.73 2.68 -13.32
CA SER A 343 -11.44 3.92 -13.06
C SER A 343 -11.08 4.47 -11.69
N VAL A 344 -10.93 5.79 -11.61
CA VAL A 344 -10.80 6.52 -10.35
C VAL A 344 -12.01 7.42 -10.19
N TYR A 345 -12.74 7.21 -9.12
CA TYR A 345 -13.94 7.96 -8.75
C TYR A 345 -13.66 8.87 -7.57
N GLU A 346 -14.20 10.08 -7.65
CA GLU A 346 -14.44 10.91 -6.48
C GLU A 346 -15.89 10.73 -6.06
N ILE A 347 -16.13 10.18 -4.87
CA ILE A 347 -17.46 9.96 -4.31
C ILE A 347 -17.65 10.93 -3.15
N SER A 348 -18.57 11.88 -3.32
CA SER A 348 -18.89 12.86 -2.27
C SER A 348 -19.80 12.27 -1.19
N LYS A 349 -19.82 12.89 0.00
CA LYS A 349 -20.80 12.57 1.06
C LYS A 349 -22.27 12.68 0.65
N TYR A 350 -22.57 13.34 -0.47
CA TYR A 350 -23.94 13.47 -1.00
C TYR A 350 -24.30 12.33 -1.98
N GLY A 351 -23.41 11.36 -2.17
CA GLY A 351 -23.64 10.23 -3.08
C GLY A 351 -23.44 10.56 -4.56
N THR A 352 -22.88 11.72 -4.88
CA THR A 352 -22.43 12.02 -6.25
C THR A 352 -21.09 11.35 -6.49
N ALA A 353 -21.04 10.43 -7.46
CA ALA A 353 -19.81 9.82 -7.97
C ALA A 353 -19.38 10.51 -9.27
N LYS A 354 -18.14 10.97 -9.33
CA LYS A 354 -17.55 11.59 -10.51
C LYS A 354 -16.34 10.77 -10.93
N LYS A 355 -16.34 10.25 -12.15
CA LYS A 355 -15.16 9.62 -12.76
C LYS A 355 -14.12 10.72 -13.04
N VAL A 356 -12.98 10.68 -12.34
CA VAL A 356 -11.89 11.66 -12.45
C VAL A 356 -10.80 11.16 -13.40
N VAL A 357 -10.57 9.85 -13.40
CA VAL A 357 -9.58 9.19 -14.25
C VAL A 357 -10.12 7.89 -14.80
N GLU A 358 -9.82 7.62 -16.07
CA GLU A 358 -10.04 6.34 -16.74
C GLU A 358 -8.77 5.98 -17.51
N THR A 359 -8.23 4.77 -17.30
CA THR A 359 -7.06 4.29 -18.03
C THR A 359 -7.44 3.66 -19.37
N GLY A 360 -6.44 3.33 -20.19
CA GLY A 360 -6.66 2.49 -21.38
C GLY A 360 -7.29 1.15 -21.02
N ARG A 361 -7.96 0.55 -22.01
CA ARG A 361 -8.61 -0.77 -21.93
C ARG A 361 -7.58 -1.89 -21.99
N CYS A 362 -7.78 -2.94 -21.21
CA CYS A 362 -6.99 -4.18 -21.25
C CYS A 362 -7.94 -5.36 -21.49
N ASN A 363 -7.61 -6.30 -22.39
CA ASN A 363 -8.47 -7.46 -22.65
C ASN A 363 -8.51 -8.40 -21.44
N LEU A 364 -9.71 -8.84 -21.06
CA LEU A 364 -9.99 -9.74 -19.94
C LEU A 364 -9.61 -11.19 -20.28
N GLY A 365 -9.72 -11.60 -21.55
CA GLY A 365 -9.41 -12.95 -22.05
C GLY A 365 -7.91 -13.29 -22.22
N ASN A 366 -6.99 -12.42 -21.80
CA ASN A 366 -5.56 -12.67 -21.94
C ASN A 366 -5.05 -13.45 -20.71
N TYR A 367 -4.72 -14.74 -20.87
CA TYR A 367 -4.18 -15.62 -19.81
C TYR A 367 -2.89 -15.12 -19.13
N ASP A 368 -2.30 -14.03 -19.63
CA ASP A 368 -1.11 -13.36 -19.11
C ASP A 368 -1.44 -12.14 -18.22
N ARG A 369 -2.72 -11.97 -17.83
CA ARG A 369 -3.14 -10.84 -17.01
C ARG A 369 -2.60 -10.99 -15.58
N SER A 370 -1.60 -10.17 -15.27
CA SER A 370 -1.17 -9.95 -13.90
C SER A 370 -2.30 -9.28 -13.09
N PHE A 371 -2.69 -9.87 -11.97
CA PHE A 371 -3.57 -9.31 -10.94
C PHE A 371 -2.92 -8.08 -10.29
N VAL A 372 -2.83 -6.96 -11.01
CA VAL A 372 -2.18 -5.76 -10.51
C VAL A 372 -3.20 -4.68 -10.24
N CYS A 373 -3.82 -4.75 -9.05
CA CYS A 373 -4.53 -3.60 -8.52
C CYS A 373 -3.56 -2.44 -8.35
N GLY A 374 -3.99 -1.23 -8.73
CA GLY A 374 -3.36 -0.02 -8.23
C GLY A 374 -3.34 -0.02 -6.70
N HIS A 375 -2.25 0.47 -6.12
CA HIS A 375 -2.12 0.59 -4.68
C HIS A 375 -2.04 2.06 -4.30
N VAL A 376 -2.61 2.43 -3.15
CA VAL A 376 -2.36 3.74 -2.55
C VAL A 376 -0.93 3.72 -2.00
N TYR A 377 -0.17 4.78 -2.24
CA TYR A 377 1.14 4.97 -1.64
C TYR A 377 1.50 6.45 -1.48
N LEU A 378 2.53 6.70 -0.67
CA LEU A 378 3.13 8.02 -0.49
C LEU A 378 4.43 8.12 -1.31
N PRO A 379 4.56 9.05 -2.27
CA PRO A 379 5.86 9.32 -2.88
C PRO A 379 6.81 9.89 -1.83
N SER A 380 8.04 9.39 -1.78
CA SER A 380 8.91 9.61 -0.62
C SER A 380 10.37 9.83 -0.98
N LEU A 381 11.03 10.67 -0.18
CA LEU A 381 12.48 10.88 -0.19
C LEU A 381 13.22 9.88 0.72
N VAL A 382 12.52 8.98 1.41
CA VAL A 382 13.11 7.95 2.25
C VAL A 382 13.97 7.01 1.40
N PRO A 383 15.29 6.93 1.64
CA PRO A 383 16.14 6.00 0.91
C PRO A 383 15.76 4.55 1.25
N VAL A 384 15.87 3.65 0.28
CA VAL A 384 15.77 2.21 0.57
C VAL A 384 16.93 1.84 1.50
N PRO A 385 16.69 1.18 2.64
CA PRO A 385 17.75 0.86 3.58
C PRO A 385 18.77 -0.12 2.97
N GLU A 386 20.06 0.15 3.19
CA GLU A 386 21.18 -0.64 2.64
C GLU A 386 21.32 -2.03 3.21
#